data_AF-A0A8J7D9L6-F1
#
_entry.id   AF-A0A8J7D9L6-F1
#
_cell.length_a   1.000
_cell.length_b   1.000
_cell.length_c   1.000
_cell.angle_alpha   90.00
_cell.angle_beta   90.00
_cell.angle_gamma   90.00
#
_symmetry.space_group_name_H-M   'P 1'
#
loop_
_entity.id
_entity.type
_entity.pdbx_description
1 polymer ?
#
loop_
_entity_poly.entity_id
_entity_poly.type
_entity_poly.pdbx_seq_one_letter_code
_entity_poly.pdbx_strand_id
1 'polypeptide(L)'
;MSIFYFLEVPYMQSHFHGLNLSRAWMLEGIISGLPNDDQRIETLRCAAVHHRRSGLADVISEHYAASHWLGTFAVYLITNRGLQKQYVS
;
A
#
# COMPACT_ATOMS: atom_id res chain seq x y z
N MET A 1 26.38 8.43 25.69
CA MET A 1 25.18 8.56 24.84
C MET A 1 25.52 8.00 23.47
N SER A 2 24.94 6.86 23.12
CA SER A 2 25.36 6.05 21.96
C SER A 2 24.49 6.40 20.74
N ILE A 3 25.15 6.66 19.62
CA ILE A 3 24.59 6.91 18.28
C ILE A 3 23.63 5.79 17.80
N PHE A 4 23.65 4.63 18.45
CA PHE A 4 22.85 3.45 18.11
C PHE A 4 21.34 3.58 18.34
N TYR A 5 20.85 4.53 19.15
CA TYR A 5 19.39 4.68 19.37
C TYR A 5 18.64 5.39 18.23
N PHE A 6 19.34 6.13 17.37
CA PHE A 6 18.70 7.00 16.38
C PHE A 6 18.46 6.31 15.02
N LEU A 7 19.14 5.20 14.75
CA LEU A 7 19.06 4.53 13.44
C LEU A 7 18.14 3.31 13.43
N GLU A 8 17.82 2.68 14.56
CA GLU A 8 17.11 1.40 14.55
C GLU A 8 15.58 1.44 14.58
N VAL A 9 15.01 2.36 15.36
CA VAL A 9 13.56 2.47 15.53
C VAL A 9 12.82 2.99 14.27
N PRO A 10 13.33 3.99 13.52
CA PRO A 10 12.56 4.54 12.39
C PRO A 10 12.53 3.64 11.14
N TYR A 11 13.51 2.77 10.91
CA TYR A 11 13.46 1.85 9.76
C TYR A 11 12.37 0.81 9.91
N MET A 12 12.17 0.25 11.12
CA MET A 12 11.26 -0.87 11.33
C MET A 12 9.81 -0.41 11.13
N GLN A 13 9.53 0.82 11.54
CA GLN A 13 8.26 1.50 11.29
C GLN A 13 8.03 1.71 9.79
N SER A 14 9.06 2.12 9.04
CA SER A 14 8.96 2.26 7.58
C SER A 14 8.60 0.94 6.86
N HIS A 15 9.12 -0.20 7.35
CA HIS A 15 8.78 -1.52 6.83
C HIS A 15 7.31 -1.89 7.13
N PHE A 16 6.81 -1.58 8.33
CA PHE A 16 5.40 -1.83 8.66
C PHE A 16 4.44 -0.92 7.88
N HIS A 17 4.81 0.33 7.62
CA HIS A 17 4.03 1.22 6.74
C HIS A 17 4.00 0.69 5.32
N GLY A 18 5.15 0.30 4.77
CA GLY A 18 5.25 -0.32 3.46
C GLY A 18 4.40 -1.59 3.36
N LEU A 19 4.44 -2.46 4.37
CA LEU A 19 3.61 -3.66 4.45
C LEU A 19 2.11 -3.35 4.43
N ASN A 20 1.67 -2.34 5.19
CA ASN A 20 0.28 -1.89 5.20
C ASN A 20 -0.14 -1.34 3.83
N LEU A 21 0.69 -0.54 3.18
CA LEU A 21 0.39 -0.03 1.84
C LEU A 21 0.32 -1.16 0.79
N SER A 22 1.22 -2.14 0.84
CA SER A 22 1.16 -3.32 -0.04
C SER A 22 -0.11 -4.13 0.16
N ARG A 23 -0.54 -4.35 1.41
CA ARG A 23 -1.81 -5.04 1.71
C ARG A 23 -3.01 -4.27 1.15
N ALA A 24 -3.05 -2.96 1.32
CA ALA A 24 -4.11 -2.14 0.73
C ALA A 24 -4.13 -2.30 -0.79
N TRP A 25 -2.99 -2.23 -1.46
CA TRP A 25 -2.89 -2.38 -2.92
C TRP A 25 -3.34 -3.77 -3.41
N MET A 26 -2.91 -4.84 -2.74
CA MET A 26 -3.32 -6.20 -3.11
C MET A 26 -4.83 -6.41 -2.95
N LEU A 27 -5.43 -5.87 -1.88
CA LEU A 27 -6.88 -5.98 -1.65
C LEU A 27 -7.69 -5.27 -2.74
N GLU A 28 -7.27 -4.08 -3.16
CA GLU A 28 -7.88 -3.35 -4.29
C GLU A 28 -7.73 -4.15 -5.60
N GLY A 29 -6.57 -4.79 -5.79
CA GLY A 29 -6.34 -5.70 -6.92
C GLY A 29 -7.31 -6.89 -6.92
N ILE A 30 -7.53 -7.52 -5.77
CA ILE A 30 -8.53 -8.61 -5.63
C ILE A 30 -9.93 -8.08 -5.96
N ILE A 31 -10.34 -6.94 -5.40
CA ILE A 31 -11.64 -6.32 -5.68
C ILE A 31 -11.83 -6.10 -7.18
N SER A 32 -10.80 -5.64 -7.89
CA SER A 32 -10.87 -5.37 -9.33
C SER A 32 -11.15 -6.61 -10.20
N GLY A 33 -10.89 -7.81 -9.66
CA GLY A 33 -11.16 -9.08 -10.34
C GLY A 33 -12.50 -9.71 -9.96
N LEU A 34 -13.25 -9.12 -9.03
CA LEU A 34 -14.55 -9.64 -8.59
C LEU A 34 -15.70 -9.08 -9.44
N PRO A 35 -16.80 -9.84 -9.61
CA PRO A 35 -18.06 -9.30 -10.11
C PRO A 35 -18.55 -8.14 -9.23
N ASN A 36 -19.16 -7.11 -9.82
CA ASN A 36 -19.55 -5.88 -9.10
C ASN A 36 -20.56 -6.11 -7.95
N ASP A 37 -21.30 -7.21 -7.99
CA ASP A 37 -22.29 -7.63 -7.00
C ASP A 37 -21.74 -8.64 -5.97
N ASP A 38 -20.44 -8.93 -6.02
CA ASP A 38 -19.81 -9.86 -5.09
C ASP A 38 -19.84 -9.32 -3.65
N GLN A 39 -20.46 -10.10 -2.76
CA GLN A 39 -20.70 -9.74 -1.37
C GLN A 39 -19.40 -9.47 -0.57
N ARG A 40 -18.25 -9.95 -1.06
CA ARG A 40 -16.95 -9.74 -0.40
C ARG A 40 -16.40 -8.34 -0.59
N ILE A 41 -16.85 -7.61 -1.62
CA ILE A 41 -16.29 -6.31 -2.02
C ILE A 41 -16.26 -5.33 -0.85
N GLU A 42 -17.36 -5.22 -0.10
CA GLU A 42 -17.44 -4.21 0.95
C GLU A 42 -16.47 -4.53 2.10
N THR A 43 -16.40 -5.79 2.53
CA THR A 43 -15.45 -6.23 3.55
C THR A 43 -13.99 -5.99 3.12
N LEU A 44 -13.66 -6.33 1.87
CA LEU A 44 -12.31 -6.13 1.33
C LEU A 44 -11.97 -4.64 1.23
N ARG A 45 -12.95 -3.80 0.86
CA ARG A 45 -12.78 -2.34 0.78
C ARG A 45 -12.53 -1.74 2.15
N CYS A 46 -13.28 -2.14 3.19
CA CYS A 46 -13.03 -1.70 4.56
C CYS A 46 -11.61 -2.06 5.02
N ALA A 47 -11.15 -3.29 4.75
CA ALA A 47 -9.80 -3.72 5.07
C ALA A 47 -8.72 -2.92 4.31
N ALA A 48 -8.94 -2.66 3.02
CA ALA A 48 -8.03 -1.85 2.20
C ALA A 48 -7.91 -0.42 2.74
N VAL A 49 -9.03 0.21 3.11
CA VAL A 49 -9.05 1.55 3.72
C VAL A 49 -8.32 1.56 5.06
N HIS A 50 -8.52 0.53 5.90
CA HIS A 50 -7.85 0.43 7.19
C HIS A 50 -6.32 0.36 7.01
N HIS A 51 -5.83 -0.54 6.16
CA HIS A 51 -4.41 -0.67 5.88
C HIS A 51 -3.81 0.60 5.25
N ARG A 52 -4.55 1.24 4.33
CA ARG A 52 -4.12 2.52 3.73
C ARG A 52 -3.92 3.59 4.79
N ARG A 53 -4.89 3.76 5.71
CA ARG A 53 -4.80 4.75 6.80
C ARG A 53 -3.63 4.44 7.73
N SER A 54 -3.47 3.18 8.15
CA SER A 54 -2.36 2.76 9.02
C SER A 54 -0.98 2.89 8.34
N GLY A 55 -0.90 2.73 7.02
CA GLY A 55 0.34 2.93 6.26
C GLY A 55 0.67 4.41 5.98
N LEU A 56 -0.32 5.30 6.04
CA LEU A 56 -0.15 6.74 5.78
C LEU A 56 -0.02 7.60 7.05
N ALA A 57 -0.41 7.09 8.21
CA ALA A 57 -0.42 7.83 9.48
C ALA A 57 0.95 8.44 9.85
N ASP A 58 2.06 7.86 9.37
CA ASP A 58 3.43 8.27 9.69
C ASP A 58 4.24 8.78 8.48
N VAL A 59 3.61 8.95 7.30
CA VAL A 59 4.30 9.46 6.08
C VAL A 59 4.58 10.98 6.14
N ILE A 60 4.12 11.68 7.18
CA ILE A 60 4.32 13.12 7.39
C ILE A 60 5.61 13.41 8.20
N SER A 61 6.56 12.47 8.29
CA SER A 61 7.91 12.76 8.81
C SER A 61 8.97 12.56 7.73
N GLU A 62 9.65 13.65 7.41
CA GLU A 62 10.69 13.80 6.40
C GLU A 62 11.90 12.87 6.62
N HIS A 63 11.87 11.59 6.26
CA HIS A 63 13.12 10.85 6.09
C HIS A 63 13.06 9.81 4.95
N TYR A 64 13.72 10.19 3.85
CA TYR A 64 14.46 9.50 2.78
C TYR A 64 14.45 7.96 2.59
N ALA A 65 13.98 7.15 3.53
CA ALA A 65 13.89 5.69 3.40
C ALA A 65 12.67 5.21 2.59
N ALA A 66 11.64 6.06 2.43
CA ALA A 66 10.44 5.72 1.68
C ALA A 66 10.63 5.70 0.15
N SER A 67 11.68 6.36 -0.39
CA SER A 67 11.81 6.62 -1.82
C SER A 67 12.32 5.44 -2.66
N HIS A 68 12.94 4.42 -2.05
CA HIS A 68 13.54 3.32 -2.82
C HIS A 68 12.58 2.15 -3.13
N TRP A 69 11.65 1.82 -2.23
CA TRP A 69 10.69 0.72 -2.44
C TRP A 69 9.32 1.23 -2.93
N LEU A 70 8.91 2.43 -2.52
CA LEU A 70 7.61 3.01 -2.86
C LEU A 70 7.54 3.50 -4.31
N GLY A 71 8.66 3.90 -4.91
CA GLY A 71 8.73 4.35 -6.30
C GLY A 71 8.30 3.28 -7.31
N THR A 72 8.66 2.02 -7.07
CA THR A 72 8.34 0.92 -8.00
C THR A 72 6.83 0.65 -8.03
N PHE A 73 6.16 0.60 -6.89
CA PHE A 73 4.70 0.40 -6.84
C PHE A 73 3.92 1.61 -7.34
N ALA A 74 4.42 2.83 -7.12
CA ALA A 74 3.83 4.04 -7.69
C ALA A 74 3.83 4.00 -9.23
N VAL A 75 4.89 3.49 -9.87
CA VAL A 75 4.94 3.33 -11.33
C VAL A 75 3.89 2.33 -11.81
N TYR A 76 3.74 1.18 -11.17
CA TYR A 76 2.70 0.20 -11.53
C TYR A 76 1.29 0.79 -11.40
N LEU A 77 1.05 1.54 -10.33
CA LEU A 77 -0.24 2.20 -10.05
C LEU A 77 -0.54 3.32 -11.06
N ILE A 78 0.42 4.19 -11.38
CA ILE A 78 0.24 5.32 -12.30
C ILE A 78 0.09 4.83 -13.74
N THR A 79 0.80 3.76 -14.12
CA THR A 79 0.80 3.28 -15.51
C THR A 79 -0.27 2.23 -15.80
N ASN A 80 -1.01 1.76 -14.79
CA ASN A 80 -1.93 0.63 -14.89
C ASN A 80 -1.29 -0.63 -15.51
N ARG A 81 0.03 -0.79 -15.35
CA ARG A 81 0.76 -1.95 -15.87
C ARG A 81 0.29 -3.20 -15.14
N GLY A 82 -0.23 -4.17 -15.90
CA GLY A 82 -0.70 -5.46 -15.36
C GLY A 82 -2.20 -5.54 -15.06
N LEU A 83 -2.96 -4.45 -15.25
CA LEU A 83 -4.42 -4.48 -15.17
C LEU A 83 -5.00 -4.77 -16.57
N GLN A 84 -5.65 -5.93 -16.75
CA GLN A 84 -6.39 -6.23 -17.98
C GLN A 84 -7.69 -5.41 -18.00
N LYS A 85 -7.84 -4.55 -19.02
CA LYS A 85 -9.13 -3.93 -19.32
C LYS A 85 -10.07 -5.01 -19.85
N GLN A 86 -11.12 -5.32 -19.11
CA GLN A 86 -12.26 -6.05 -19.67
C GLN A 86 -12.92 -5.16 -20.72
N TYR A 87 -12.85 -5.59 -21.98
CA TYR A 87 -13.69 -5.03 -23.03
C TYR A 87 -15.08 -5.61 -22.86
N VAL A 88 -16.05 -4.73 -22.63
CA VAL A 88 -17.48 -5.07 -22.73
C VAL A 88 -17.79 -5.19 -24.22
N SER A 89 -18.40 -6.33 -24.59
CA SER A 89 -18.88 -6.65 -25.94
C SER A 89 -19.89 -5.66 -26.47
#